data_AF-A0A9Q1K7D0-F1
#
_entry.id   AF-A0A9Q1K7D0-F1
#
_cell.length_a   1.000
_cell.length_b   1.000
_cell.length_c   1.000
_cell.angle_alpha   90.00
_cell.angle_beta   90.00
_cell.angle_gamma   90.00
#
_symmetry.space_group_name_H-M   'P 1'
#
loop_
_entity.id
_entity.type
_entity.pdbx_description
1 polymer ?
#
loop_
_entity_poly.entity_id
_entity_poly.type
_entity_poly.pdbx_seq_one_letter_code
_entity_poly.pdbx_strand_id
1 'polypeptide(L)'
;MELTMSINYLLGAFKPACHISITFADEKNRKKVPIKKENGQTVMVPLFQSQENIVGKISVEPVQGKKIEHNGIKVELLGQIEMYFDRGNFYDFTSLVRELDVPGEIYERKTYPFEFSTVEMPYETYNGVNVRLRIDDPEDPLNLLNNTAQCGATLTGYVLKVTISRGYAGSIVEYHDFVVRNYSPPPSINNSIKMEVGIEDCLHIEFEYNKSKYHLKDVIIGKIYFLLVRIKIKNMDLEIRRRESTGSGANTHVETETLAKFELMDGAPVRGESIPIRLFLSPYDLTPTHRNINNKFSVKYYLNLVLVDEEDRRYFKQQEIMLYRLAENSTSAVSML
;
A
#
# COMPACT_ATOMS: atom_id res chain seq x y z
N MET A 1 11.01 4.72 40.50
CA MET A 1 10.15 3.52 40.51
C MET A 1 9.69 3.33 39.08
N GLU A 2 10.65 2.94 38.24
CA GLU A 2 10.50 2.65 36.81
C GLU A 2 10.30 1.16 36.65
N LEU A 3 9.28 0.77 35.89
CA LEU A 3 8.92 -0.62 35.62
C LEU A 3 8.92 -0.83 34.10
N THR A 4 10.07 -0.57 33.45
CA THR A 4 10.29 -0.88 32.04
C THR A 4 11.79 -1.06 31.79
N MET A 5 12.33 -2.20 32.21
CA MET A 5 13.60 -2.77 31.73
C MET A 5 13.65 -4.25 32.09
N SER A 6 12.73 -5.04 31.51
CA SER A 6 12.70 -6.50 31.71
C SER A 6 12.08 -7.27 30.54
N ILE A 7 12.37 -6.89 29.29
CA ILE A 7 12.15 -7.78 28.14
C ILE A 7 13.31 -7.58 27.18
N ASN A 8 14.49 -8.17 27.46
CA ASN A 8 15.54 -8.39 26.45
C ASN A 8 16.70 -9.31 26.88
N TYR A 9 16.60 -10.07 27.98
CA TYR A 9 17.69 -10.98 28.41
C TYR A 9 17.37 -12.49 28.37
N LEU A 10 16.27 -12.92 27.73
CA LEU A 10 15.92 -14.35 27.56
C LEU A 10 15.93 -14.86 26.10
N LEU A 11 16.30 -14.03 25.13
CA LEU A 11 16.31 -14.39 23.69
C LEU A 11 17.59 -15.13 23.24
N GLY A 12 18.56 -15.37 24.14
CA GLY A 12 19.82 -16.05 23.82
C GLY A 12 19.90 -17.55 24.17
N ALA A 13 18.86 -18.15 24.76
CA ALA A 13 18.98 -19.47 25.41
C ALA A 13 18.32 -20.65 24.66
N PHE A 14 17.56 -20.43 23.59
CA PHE A 14 16.89 -21.53 22.89
C PHE A 14 17.13 -21.46 21.37
N LYS A 15 18.04 -22.31 20.88
CA LYS A 15 18.09 -22.63 19.45
C LYS A 15 16.70 -23.15 19.01
N PRO A 16 16.16 -22.72 17.85
CA PRO A 16 14.87 -23.18 17.35
C PRO A 16 14.83 -24.72 17.32
N ALA A 17 13.66 -25.31 17.55
CA ALA A 17 13.54 -26.77 17.58
C ALA A 17 13.72 -27.39 16.19
N CYS A 18 13.40 -26.63 15.14
CA CYS A 18 13.54 -27.01 13.75
C CYS A 18 13.71 -25.78 12.86
N HIS A 19 14.16 -26.01 11.64
CA HIS A 19 14.10 -25.05 10.55
C HIS A 19 12.89 -25.38 9.66
N ILE A 20 12.05 -24.39 9.38
CA ILE A 20 10.92 -24.51 8.45
C ILE A 20 11.28 -23.70 7.20
N SER A 21 11.14 -24.29 6.02
CA SER A 21 11.29 -23.56 4.76
C SER A 21 10.11 -23.81 3.84
N ILE A 22 9.67 -22.75 3.16
CA ILE A 22 8.59 -22.79 2.18
C ILE A 22 9.19 -22.48 0.81
N THR A 23 8.91 -23.33 -0.17
CA THR A 23 9.41 -23.19 -1.54
C THR A 23 8.24 -23.33 -2.50
N PHE A 24 8.01 -22.31 -3.32
CA PHE A 24 6.98 -22.35 -4.36
C PHE A 24 7.43 -23.20 -5.55
N ALA A 25 6.49 -23.91 -6.17
CA ALA A 25 6.79 -24.83 -7.27
C ALA A 25 7.48 -24.14 -8.47
N ASP A 26 7.14 -22.89 -8.70
CA ASP A 26 7.62 -22.05 -9.80
C ASP A 26 8.55 -20.91 -9.34
N GLU A 27 9.15 -21.02 -8.15
CA GLU A 27 9.96 -19.95 -7.54
C GLU A 27 11.05 -19.37 -8.47
N LYS A 28 11.65 -20.21 -9.32
CA LYS A 28 12.72 -19.78 -10.25
C LYS A 28 12.24 -18.82 -11.33
N ASN A 29 11.00 -18.99 -11.78
CA ASN A 29 10.42 -18.21 -12.87
C ASN A 29 9.43 -17.15 -12.35
N ARG A 30 8.96 -17.30 -11.11
CA ARG A 30 8.03 -16.35 -10.50
C ARG A 30 8.69 -15.00 -10.30
N LYS A 31 8.02 -13.97 -10.80
CA LYS A 31 8.43 -12.59 -10.60
C LYS A 31 8.46 -12.27 -9.11
N LYS A 32 9.52 -11.58 -8.68
CA LYS A 32 9.67 -11.08 -7.31
C LYS A 32 9.63 -9.55 -7.33
N VAL A 33 9.09 -8.96 -6.26
CA VAL A 33 8.98 -7.51 -6.08
C VAL A 33 9.61 -7.09 -4.76
N PRO A 34 10.23 -5.90 -4.68
CA PRO A 34 10.79 -5.40 -3.43
C PRO A 34 9.67 -4.97 -2.47
N ILE A 35 9.75 -5.43 -1.22
CA ILE A 35 9.01 -4.88 -0.07
C ILE A 35 10.00 -4.32 0.93
N LYS A 36 9.72 -3.13 1.47
CA LYS A 36 10.42 -2.59 2.64
C LYS A 36 9.79 -3.15 3.92
N LYS A 37 10.57 -3.87 4.71
CA LYS A 37 10.19 -4.38 6.04
C LYS A 37 10.27 -3.27 7.09
N GLU A 38 9.67 -3.51 8.26
CA GLU A 38 9.68 -2.56 9.39
C GLU A 38 11.08 -2.21 9.87
N ASN A 39 12.02 -3.16 9.79
CA ASN A 39 13.43 -2.95 10.12
C ASN A 39 14.20 -2.12 9.06
N GLY A 40 13.51 -1.58 8.04
CA GLY A 40 14.07 -0.80 6.95
C GLY A 40 14.71 -1.62 5.83
N GLN A 41 14.87 -2.94 5.98
CA GLN A 41 15.45 -3.79 4.95
C GLN A 41 14.47 -4.00 3.79
N THR A 42 14.99 -4.00 2.57
CA THR A 42 14.21 -4.36 1.38
C THR A 42 14.42 -5.84 1.06
N VAL A 43 13.32 -6.59 0.97
CA VAL A 43 13.33 -8.02 0.65
C VAL A 43 12.54 -8.27 -0.62
N MET A 44 13.06 -9.16 -1.47
CA MET A 44 12.37 -9.60 -2.68
C MET A 44 11.39 -10.73 -2.34
N VAL A 45 10.11 -10.48 -2.52
CA VAL A 45 9.03 -11.43 -2.23
C VAL A 45 8.32 -11.82 -3.53
N PRO A 46 7.77 -13.05 -3.63
CA PRO A 46 7.08 -13.49 -4.83
C PRO A 46 5.79 -12.69 -5.07
N LEU A 47 5.51 -12.43 -6.34
CA LEU A 47 4.32 -11.75 -6.81
C LEU A 47 3.30 -12.77 -7.35
N PHE A 48 2.06 -12.63 -6.91
CA PHE A 48 0.90 -13.38 -7.32
C PHE A 48 -0.20 -12.45 -7.83
N GLN A 49 -1.18 -13.05 -8.50
CA GLN A 49 -2.42 -12.41 -8.92
C GLN A 49 -3.62 -13.23 -8.39
N SER A 50 -4.75 -12.57 -8.16
CA SER A 50 -6.01 -13.26 -7.84
C SER A 50 -6.33 -14.36 -8.86
N GLN A 51 -6.91 -15.46 -8.36
CA GLN A 51 -7.26 -16.70 -9.08
C GLN A 51 -6.08 -17.58 -9.50
N GLU A 52 -4.84 -17.26 -9.11
CA GLU A 52 -3.70 -18.15 -9.31
C GLU A 52 -3.74 -19.36 -8.36
N ASN A 53 -3.09 -20.46 -8.79
CA ASN A 53 -2.80 -21.60 -7.93
C ASN A 53 -1.54 -21.31 -7.11
N ILE A 54 -1.62 -21.55 -5.81
CA ILE A 54 -0.50 -21.39 -4.88
C ILE A 54 -0.03 -22.78 -4.48
N VAL A 55 1.03 -23.23 -5.15
CA VAL A 55 1.57 -24.59 -5.06
C VAL A 55 3.00 -24.54 -4.58
N GLY A 56 3.36 -25.44 -3.66
CA GLY A 56 4.72 -25.49 -3.16
C GLY A 56 4.99 -26.69 -2.28
N LYS A 57 6.10 -26.60 -1.56
CA LYS A 57 6.56 -27.59 -0.61
C LYS A 57 7.00 -26.89 0.68
N ILE A 58 6.68 -27.51 1.80
CA ILE A 58 7.13 -27.11 3.13
C ILE A 58 8.09 -28.16 3.63
N SER A 59 9.33 -27.76 3.94
CA SER A 59 10.32 -28.66 4.54
C SER A 59 10.50 -28.33 6.01
N VAL A 60 10.34 -29.33 6.85
CA VAL A 60 10.55 -29.26 8.30
C VAL A 60 11.79 -30.08 8.62
N GLU A 61 12.82 -29.41 9.15
CA GLU A 61 14.10 -30.04 9.49
C GLU A 61 14.40 -29.86 10.98
N PRO A 62 14.31 -30.94 11.79
CA PRO A 62 14.72 -30.90 13.19
C PRO A 62 16.18 -30.47 13.32
N VAL A 63 16.50 -29.68 14.35
CA VAL A 63 17.91 -29.41 14.67
C VAL A 63 18.59 -30.71 15.10
N GLN A 64 19.85 -30.91 14.69
CA GLN A 64 20.61 -32.14 14.92
C GLN A 64 20.48 -32.63 16.38
N GLY A 65 20.11 -33.90 16.54
CA GLY A 65 19.94 -34.55 17.85
C GLY A 65 18.62 -34.24 18.56
N LYS A 66 17.71 -33.47 17.95
CA LYS A 66 16.34 -33.25 18.45
C LYS A 66 15.33 -33.99 17.59
N LYS A 67 14.28 -34.51 18.23
CA LYS A 67 13.04 -34.94 17.56
C LYS A 67 11.96 -33.89 17.78
N ILE A 68 11.00 -33.83 16.85
CA ILE A 68 9.81 -32.97 16.98
C ILE A 68 8.60 -33.87 17.20
N GLU A 69 8.08 -33.92 18.42
CA GLU A 69 6.75 -34.48 18.69
C GLU A 69 5.70 -33.42 18.41
N HIS A 70 4.71 -33.73 17.57
CA HIS A 70 3.65 -32.80 17.18
C HIS A 70 2.26 -33.43 17.22
N ASN A 71 1.26 -32.60 17.46
CA ASN A 71 -0.17 -32.94 17.41
C ASN A 71 -0.81 -32.61 16.06
N GLY A 72 0.02 -32.38 15.04
CA GLY A 72 -0.41 -32.10 13.68
C GLY A 72 0.35 -30.92 13.08
N ILE A 73 0.45 -30.92 11.76
CA ILE A 73 1.09 -29.87 10.98
C ILE A 73 0.07 -29.35 9.98
N LYS A 74 -0.05 -28.02 9.89
CA LYS A 74 -0.92 -27.37 8.91
C LYS A 74 -0.22 -26.20 8.25
N VAL A 75 -0.68 -25.87 7.06
CA VAL A 75 -0.41 -24.59 6.39
C VAL A 75 -1.71 -23.84 6.19
N GLU A 76 -1.67 -22.55 6.46
CA GLU A 76 -2.79 -21.63 6.32
C GLU A 76 -2.39 -20.55 5.32
N LEU A 77 -3.24 -20.26 4.34
CA LEU A 77 -3.14 -19.06 3.53
C LEU A 77 -4.09 -18.03 4.12
N LEU A 78 -3.52 -16.92 4.58
CA LEU A 78 -4.25 -15.83 5.20
C LEU A 78 -4.14 -14.57 4.34
N GLY A 79 -5.26 -13.92 4.09
CA GLY A 79 -5.33 -12.53 3.62
C GLY A 79 -5.80 -11.68 4.78
N GLN A 80 -4.96 -10.73 5.20
CA GLN A 80 -5.16 -10.00 6.46
C GLN A 80 -5.07 -8.49 6.24
N ILE A 81 -5.90 -7.77 7.01
CA ILE A 81 -5.80 -6.32 7.18
C ILE A 81 -5.33 -6.05 8.61
N GLU A 82 -4.23 -5.34 8.74
CA GLU A 82 -3.77 -4.78 10.02
C GLU A 82 -3.99 -3.27 10.00
N MET A 83 -4.65 -2.74 11.03
CA MET A 83 -4.87 -1.31 11.22
C MET A 83 -3.98 -0.82 12.37
N TYR A 84 -3.15 0.19 12.11
CA TYR A 84 -2.11 0.60 13.07
C TYR A 84 -2.64 1.32 14.32
N PHE A 85 -3.88 1.81 14.32
CA PHE A 85 -4.53 2.31 15.55
C PHE A 85 -5.03 1.18 16.46
N ASP A 86 -5.10 -0.05 15.92
CA ASP A 86 -5.58 -1.26 16.60
C ASP A 86 -4.50 -2.36 16.52
N ARG A 87 -3.25 -1.99 16.87
CA ARG A 87 -2.09 -2.88 16.72
C ARG A 87 -2.31 -4.22 17.41
N GLY A 88 -1.97 -5.29 16.71
CA GLY A 88 -2.12 -6.66 17.18
C GLY A 88 -3.46 -7.31 16.82
N ASN A 89 -4.43 -6.54 16.30
CA ASN A 89 -5.66 -7.08 15.75
C ASN A 89 -5.57 -7.21 14.22
N PHE A 90 -5.57 -8.46 13.76
CA PHE A 90 -5.62 -8.80 12.35
C PHE A 90 -7.05 -9.13 11.94
N TYR A 91 -7.48 -8.56 10.81
CA TYR A 91 -8.77 -8.83 10.21
C TYR A 91 -8.58 -9.72 9.00
N ASP A 92 -8.83 -11.01 9.20
CA ASP A 92 -8.74 -12.01 8.14
C ASP A 92 -9.92 -11.85 7.18
N PHE A 93 -9.65 -11.63 5.90
CA PHE A 93 -10.66 -11.62 4.84
C PHE A 93 -10.55 -12.85 3.93
N THR A 94 -9.41 -13.54 3.96
CA THR A 94 -9.20 -14.85 3.33
C THR A 94 -8.54 -15.77 4.34
N SER A 95 -9.06 -16.99 4.51
CA SER A 95 -8.45 -18.01 5.37
C SER A 95 -8.68 -19.39 4.77
N LEU A 96 -7.62 -20.01 4.26
CA LEU A 96 -7.64 -21.36 3.71
C LEU A 96 -6.67 -22.23 4.49
N VAL A 97 -7.07 -23.47 4.81
CA VAL A 97 -6.25 -24.38 5.64
C VAL A 97 -6.03 -25.70 4.91
N ARG A 98 -4.80 -26.21 4.98
CA ARG A 98 -4.44 -27.58 4.60
C ARG A 98 -3.71 -28.26 5.73
N GLU A 99 -4.24 -29.40 6.17
CA GLU A 99 -3.53 -30.31 7.06
C GLU A 99 -2.46 -31.05 6.24
N LEU A 100 -1.23 -31.04 6.74
CA LEU A 100 -0.05 -31.63 6.10
C LEU A 100 0.38 -32.93 6.77
N ASP A 101 0.15 -33.04 8.08
CA ASP A 101 0.44 -34.25 8.83
C ASP A 101 -0.44 -34.37 10.07
N VAL A 102 -0.74 -35.61 10.45
CA VAL A 102 -1.47 -35.97 11.67
C VAL A 102 -0.51 -35.96 12.88
N PRO A 103 -0.97 -36.18 14.13
CA PRO A 103 -0.06 -36.30 15.27
C PRO A 103 1.03 -37.36 15.05
N GLY A 104 2.27 -37.02 15.38
CA GLY A 104 3.43 -37.87 15.08
C GLY A 104 4.77 -37.29 15.54
N GLU A 105 5.84 -37.92 15.05
CA GLU A 105 7.22 -37.55 15.37
C GLU A 105 8.04 -37.34 14.09
N ILE A 106 8.88 -36.30 14.08
CA ILE A 106 9.83 -36.02 13.00
C ILE A 106 11.26 -36.14 13.54
N TYR A 107 12.00 -37.09 12.98
CA TYR A 107 13.41 -37.37 13.30
C TYR A 107 14.39 -36.76 12.30
N GLU A 108 14.03 -36.76 11.03
CA GLU A 108 14.82 -36.24 9.92
C GLU A 108 14.01 -35.22 9.11
N ARG A 109 14.66 -34.52 8.17
CA ARG A 109 13.98 -33.58 7.28
C ARG A 109 12.80 -34.27 6.58
N LYS A 110 11.60 -33.72 6.74
CA LYS A 110 10.38 -34.18 6.06
C LYS A 110 9.79 -33.04 5.23
N THR A 111 9.34 -33.34 4.02
CA THR A 111 8.82 -32.36 3.07
C THR A 111 7.37 -32.69 2.72
N TYR A 112 6.50 -31.68 2.83
CA TYR A 112 5.07 -31.78 2.58
C TYR A 112 4.70 -30.94 1.34
N PRO A 113 4.07 -31.52 0.31
CA PRO A 113 3.48 -30.73 -0.77
C PRO A 113 2.22 -30.01 -0.26
N PHE A 114 1.95 -28.82 -0.78
CA PHE A 114 0.69 -28.14 -0.56
C PHE A 114 0.19 -27.49 -1.85
N GLU A 115 -1.13 -27.37 -1.95
CA GLU A 115 -1.81 -26.68 -3.04
C GLU A 115 -3.08 -25.99 -2.55
N PHE A 116 -3.18 -24.71 -2.90
CA PHE A 116 -4.42 -23.95 -2.92
C PHE A 116 -4.73 -23.59 -4.37
N SER A 117 -5.79 -24.18 -4.93
CA SER A 117 -6.19 -23.96 -6.32
C SER A 117 -7.12 -22.75 -6.42
N THR A 118 -6.97 -21.97 -7.49
CA THR A 118 -7.84 -20.83 -7.86
C THR A 118 -8.13 -19.90 -6.69
N VAL A 119 -7.08 -19.41 -6.02
CA VAL A 119 -7.23 -18.65 -4.78
C VAL A 119 -7.79 -17.26 -5.06
N GLU A 120 -8.94 -16.94 -4.47
CA GLU A 120 -9.48 -15.58 -4.53
C GLU A 120 -8.69 -14.64 -3.63
N MET A 121 -8.02 -13.66 -4.26
CA MET A 121 -7.24 -12.62 -3.59
C MET A 121 -7.76 -11.26 -4.03
N PRO A 122 -8.95 -10.85 -3.52
CA PRO A 122 -9.73 -9.73 -4.07
C PRO A 122 -9.01 -8.39 -3.93
N TYR A 123 -8.10 -8.26 -2.97
CA TYR A 123 -7.40 -7.02 -2.66
C TYR A 123 -5.92 -7.11 -3.03
N GLU A 124 -5.38 -6.05 -3.64
CA GLU A 124 -3.94 -5.92 -3.87
C GLU A 124 -3.23 -5.63 -2.53
N THR A 125 -2.00 -6.14 -2.39
CA THR A 125 -1.17 -5.85 -1.23
C THR A 125 -0.88 -4.36 -1.18
N TYR A 126 -1.26 -3.73 -0.07
CA TYR A 126 -1.10 -2.30 0.16
C TYR A 126 -0.37 -2.09 1.48
N ASN A 127 0.69 -1.30 1.44
CA ASN A 127 1.36 -0.80 2.62
C ASN A 127 1.14 0.71 2.67
N GLY A 128 0.30 1.15 3.61
CA GLY A 128 -0.06 2.55 3.80
C GLY A 128 1.10 3.42 4.29
N VAL A 129 0.80 4.69 4.53
CA VAL A 129 1.80 5.65 4.98
C VAL A 129 2.06 5.49 6.48
N ASN A 130 3.29 5.09 6.84
CA ASN A 130 3.81 5.18 8.21
C ASN A 130 4.92 6.25 8.30
N VAL A 131 4.69 7.21 9.22
CA VAL A 131 5.65 8.08 9.92
C VAL A 131 6.64 8.86 9.04
N ARG A 132 6.33 10.12 8.78
CA ARG A 132 7.34 11.13 8.39
C ARG A 132 7.83 11.83 9.65
N LEU A 133 8.90 11.32 10.26
CA LEU A 133 9.64 12.10 11.25
C LEU A 133 10.43 13.17 10.48
N ARG A 134 9.85 14.37 10.35
CA ARG A 134 10.62 15.54 9.93
C ARG A 134 11.43 15.96 11.14
N ILE A 135 12.67 15.49 11.23
CA ILE A 135 13.69 16.14 12.06
C ILE A 135 14.01 17.43 11.31
N ASP A 136 13.38 18.53 11.69
CA ASP A 136 13.83 19.90 11.37
C ASP A 136 13.19 20.84 12.41
N ASP A 137 13.56 20.67 13.69
CA ASP A 137 13.61 21.77 14.65
C ASP A 137 14.46 21.34 15.86
N PRO A 138 15.62 21.99 16.12
CA PRO A 138 16.52 21.60 17.19
C PRO A 138 16.24 22.41 18.47
N GLU A 139 15.03 22.41 19.04
CA GLU A 139 14.81 23.16 20.29
C GLU A 139 13.51 22.79 21.05
N ASP A 140 13.35 21.53 21.52
CA ASP A 140 12.65 21.21 22.79
C ASP A 140 12.67 19.69 23.09
N PRO A 141 13.50 19.19 24.04
CA PRO A 141 13.55 17.78 24.41
C PRO A 141 12.39 17.30 25.31
N LEU A 142 11.50 18.17 25.79
CA LEU A 142 10.54 17.85 26.87
C LEU A 142 9.08 17.62 26.42
N ASN A 143 8.78 17.70 25.11
CA ASN A 143 7.47 17.34 24.56
C ASN A 143 7.43 16.02 23.76
N LEU A 144 8.50 15.22 23.80
CA LEU A 144 8.68 14.00 23.00
C LEU A 144 7.95 12.74 23.52
N LEU A 145 7.30 12.79 24.68
CA LEU A 145 6.70 11.59 25.31
C LEU A 145 5.19 11.41 25.04
N ASN A 146 4.48 12.39 24.48
CA ASN A 146 3.02 12.31 24.30
C ASN A 146 2.51 12.57 22.87
N ASN A 147 3.38 12.70 21.87
CA ASN A 147 2.99 12.88 20.46
C ASN A 147 3.74 11.92 19.53
N THR A 148 3.66 10.62 19.82
CA THR A 148 3.79 9.63 18.74
C THR A 148 2.54 9.79 17.88
N ALA A 149 2.68 10.46 16.74
CA ALA A 149 1.63 10.58 15.74
C ALA A 149 1.02 9.19 15.49
N GLN A 150 -0.23 9.01 15.92
CA GLN A 150 -1.07 7.89 15.51
C GLN A 150 -1.40 8.10 14.02
N CYS A 151 -0.44 7.78 13.15
CA CYS A 151 -0.67 7.73 11.71
C CYS A 151 -1.39 6.42 11.38
N GLY A 152 -2.59 6.54 10.81
CA GLY A 152 -3.50 5.43 10.51
C GLY A 152 -3.07 4.59 9.30
N ALA A 153 -1.86 4.05 9.31
CA ALA A 153 -1.44 3.11 8.28
C ALA A 153 -2.32 1.85 8.30
N THR A 154 -2.52 1.29 7.12
CA THR A 154 -3.17 -0.01 6.93
C THR A 154 -2.26 -0.92 6.12
N LEU A 155 -2.02 -2.12 6.61
CA LEU A 155 -1.33 -3.17 5.86
C LEU A 155 -2.37 -4.18 5.37
N THR A 156 -2.53 -4.31 4.06
CA THR A 156 -3.21 -5.47 3.46
C THR A 156 -2.15 -6.41 2.94
N GLY A 157 -2.05 -7.60 3.51
CA GLY A 157 -1.00 -8.56 3.19
C GLY A 157 -1.54 -9.98 3.02
N TYR A 158 -0.78 -10.79 2.28
CA TYR A 158 -1.03 -12.23 2.19
C TYR A 158 0.17 -12.99 2.71
N VAL A 159 -0.11 -14.04 3.49
CA VAL A 159 0.91 -14.81 4.17
C VAL A 159 0.56 -16.29 4.16
N LEU A 160 1.58 -17.13 3.98
CA LEU A 160 1.51 -18.54 4.32
C LEU A 160 2.01 -18.72 5.75
N LYS A 161 1.14 -19.25 6.61
CA LYS A 161 1.45 -19.57 8.01
C LYS A 161 1.53 -21.08 8.17
N VAL A 162 2.72 -21.58 8.47
CA VAL A 162 2.93 -23.00 8.81
C VAL A 162 2.90 -23.14 10.31
N THR A 163 2.05 -24.03 10.82
CA THR A 163 1.93 -24.30 12.26
C THR A 163 2.22 -25.77 12.55
N ILE A 164 3.19 -26.02 13.43
CA ILE A 164 3.45 -27.32 14.05
C ILE A 164 2.91 -27.26 15.47
N SER A 165 1.76 -27.91 15.69
CA SER A 165 1.12 -27.99 17.00
C SER A 165 1.91 -28.93 17.90
N ARG A 166 2.23 -28.54 19.14
CA ARG A 166 2.97 -29.37 20.11
C ARG A 166 2.21 -29.47 21.43
N GLY A 167 2.33 -30.61 22.12
CA GLY A 167 1.62 -30.85 23.37
C GLY A 167 2.26 -30.16 24.59
N TYR A 168 3.55 -30.39 24.81
CA TYR A 168 4.26 -29.92 26.01
C TYR A 168 4.94 -28.56 25.86
N ALA A 169 5.08 -28.07 24.62
CA ALA A 169 5.72 -26.80 24.29
C ALA A 169 4.80 -25.96 23.39
N GLY A 170 5.00 -24.64 23.35
CA GLY A 170 4.25 -23.77 22.45
C GLY A 170 4.38 -24.20 20.98
N SER A 171 3.35 -23.96 20.17
CA SER A 171 3.39 -24.29 18.74
C SER A 171 4.55 -23.59 18.04
N ILE A 172 5.17 -24.26 17.07
CA ILE A 172 6.16 -23.64 16.20
C ILE A 172 5.41 -23.04 15.02
N VAL A 173 5.61 -21.75 14.75
CA VAL A 173 4.91 -21.04 13.68
C VAL A 173 5.94 -20.34 12.81
N GLU A 174 5.83 -20.51 11.50
CA GLU A 174 6.65 -19.83 10.49
C GLU A 174 5.73 -19.09 9.51
N TYR A 175 6.10 -17.85 9.16
CA TYR A 175 5.34 -17.00 8.23
C TYR A 175 6.15 -16.76 6.96
N HIS A 176 5.47 -16.78 5.81
CA HIS A 176 6.07 -16.44 4.53
C HIS A 176 5.17 -15.49 3.74
N ASP A 177 5.61 -14.24 3.65
CA ASP A 177 4.87 -13.18 2.96
C ASP A 177 4.98 -13.30 1.44
N PHE A 178 3.93 -12.91 0.74
CA PHE A 178 3.94 -12.69 -0.69
C PHE A 178 3.07 -11.49 -1.09
N VAL A 179 3.31 -10.95 -2.28
CA VAL A 179 2.56 -9.79 -2.79
C VAL A 179 1.51 -10.26 -3.75
N VAL A 180 0.33 -9.64 -3.67
CA VAL A 180 -0.70 -9.73 -4.70
C VAL A 180 -0.79 -8.40 -5.42
N ARG A 181 -0.79 -8.42 -6.76
CA ARG A 181 -1.20 -7.26 -7.58
C ARG A 181 -2.34 -7.67 -8.49
N ASN A 182 -3.37 -6.83 -8.53
CA ASN A 182 -4.53 -7.08 -9.36
C ASN A 182 -4.53 -6.11 -10.55
N TYR A 183 -4.75 -6.65 -11.73
CA TYR A 183 -4.75 -5.88 -12.98
C TYR A 183 -6.18 -5.63 -13.44
N SER A 184 -6.43 -4.43 -13.93
CA SER A 184 -7.72 -4.05 -14.50
C SER A 184 -7.53 -3.68 -15.97
N PRO A 185 -8.44 -4.12 -16.86
CA PRO A 185 -8.43 -3.64 -18.24
C PRO A 185 -8.69 -2.14 -18.30
N PRO A 186 -8.31 -1.47 -19.41
CA PRO A 186 -8.71 -0.08 -19.64
C PRO A 186 -10.23 0.09 -19.48
N PRO A 187 -10.69 1.16 -18.83
CA PRO A 187 -12.11 1.42 -18.67
C PRO A 187 -12.76 1.67 -20.04
N SER A 188 -13.95 1.09 -20.26
CA SER A 188 -14.72 1.27 -21.50
C SER A 188 -15.13 2.72 -21.75
N ILE A 189 -15.36 3.48 -20.68
CA ILE A 189 -15.70 4.91 -20.72
C ILE A 189 -14.72 5.67 -19.84
N ASN A 190 -14.08 6.67 -20.45
CA ASN A 190 -13.12 7.55 -19.81
C ASN A 190 -13.29 8.99 -20.33
N ASN A 191 -14.19 9.73 -19.70
CA ASN A 191 -14.51 11.09 -20.10
C ASN A 191 -13.45 12.07 -19.63
N SER A 192 -13.29 13.17 -20.37
CA SER A 192 -12.58 14.35 -19.88
C SER A 192 -13.30 14.93 -18.66
N ILE A 193 -12.54 15.61 -17.83
CA ILE A 193 -13.08 16.34 -16.68
C ILE A 193 -12.72 17.81 -16.84
N LYS A 194 -13.69 18.67 -16.50
CA LYS A 194 -13.50 20.11 -16.34
C LYS A 194 -13.62 20.44 -14.86
N MET A 195 -12.59 21.11 -14.33
CA MET A 195 -12.53 21.57 -12.95
C MET A 195 -12.46 23.09 -12.95
N GLU A 196 -13.48 23.73 -12.39
CA GLU A 196 -13.62 25.18 -12.40
C GLU A 196 -13.34 25.77 -11.01
N VAL A 197 -12.60 26.87 -11.01
CA VAL A 197 -12.38 27.75 -9.85
C VAL A 197 -12.98 29.10 -10.19
N GLY A 198 -14.14 29.38 -9.62
CA GLY A 198 -14.89 30.62 -9.82
C GLY A 198 -15.05 31.38 -8.52
N ILE A 199 -14.59 32.64 -8.52
CA ILE A 199 -14.92 33.66 -7.53
C ILE A 199 -15.66 34.75 -8.29
N GLU A 200 -16.87 35.04 -7.86
CA GLU A 200 -17.75 36.02 -8.50
C GLU A 200 -17.03 37.34 -8.75
N ASP A 201 -17.13 37.84 -9.98
CA ASP A 201 -16.52 39.06 -10.49
C ASP A 201 -14.99 39.21 -10.33
N CYS A 202 -14.28 38.20 -9.81
CA CYS A 202 -12.88 38.29 -9.43
C CYS A 202 -11.98 37.32 -10.20
N LEU A 203 -12.40 36.04 -10.31
CA LEU A 203 -11.56 34.98 -10.84
C LEU A 203 -12.42 33.90 -11.48
N HIS A 204 -12.09 33.48 -12.69
CA HIS A 204 -12.70 32.33 -13.33
C HIS A 204 -11.63 31.58 -14.13
N ILE A 205 -11.24 30.42 -13.63
CA ILE A 205 -10.26 29.53 -14.24
C ILE A 205 -10.90 28.18 -14.48
N GLU A 206 -10.69 27.62 -15.67
CA GLU A 206 -11.11 26.28 -16.05
C GLU A 206 -9.89 25.41 -16.30
N PHE A 207 -9.77 24.29 -15.58
CA PHE A 207 -8.78 23.25 -15.87
C PHE A 207 -9.49 22.04 -16.49
N GLU A 208 -9.23 21.82 -17.78
CA GLU A 208 -9.71 20.66 -18.52
C GLU A 208 -8.61 19.62 -18.66
N TYR A 209 -8.90 18.35 -18.39
CA TYR A 209 -7.96 17.26 -18.61
C TYR A 209 -8.64 16.03 -19.23
N ASN A 210 -7.84 15.25 -19.95
CA ASN A 210 -8.30 14.31 -20.96
C ASN A 210 -9.06 13.08 -20.44
N LYS A 211 -8.82 12.66 -19.20
CA LYS A 211 -9.38 11.43 -18.62
C LYS A 211 -9.78 11.61 -17.15
N SER A 212 -10.73 10.80 -16.69
CA SER A 212 -11.11 10.65 -15.28
C SER A 212 -10.37 9.49 -14.59
N LYS A 213 -9.88 8.55 -15.40
CA LYS A 213 -9.22 7.32 -14.97
C LYS A 213 -7.87 7.19 -15.66
N TYR A 214 -6.81 6.93 -14.91
CA TYR A 214 -5.44 6.85 -15.41
C TYR A 214 -4.77 5.56 -14.95
N HIS A 215 -3.95 4.96 -15.81
CA HIS A 215 -3.08 3.89 -15.34
C HIS A 215 -1.89 4.48 -14.57
N LEU A 216 -1.25 3.71 -13.70
CA LEU A 216 -0.16 4.20 -12.83
C LEU A 216 1.06 4.81 -13.56
N LYS A 217 1.21 4.53 -14.87
CA LYS A 217 2.29 5.05 -15.72
C LYS A 217 1.77 5.99 -16.81
N ASP A 218 0.52 6.45 -16.72
CA ASP A 218 -0.12 7.28 -17.73
C ASP A 218 0.43 8.72 -17.67
N VAL A 219 -0.05 9.54 -18.59
CA VAL A 219 0.21 10.97 -18.63
C VAL A 219 -1.12 11.71 -18.55
N ILE A 220 -1.23 12.60 -17.56
CA ILE A 220 -2.35 13.53 -17.45
C ILE A 220 -2.07 14.68 -18.42
N ILE A 221 -2.92 14.80 -19.44
CA ILE A 221 -2.83 15.85 -20.44
C ILE A 221 -4.03 16.76 -20.24
N GLY A 222 -3.76 18.05 -20.06
CA GLY A 222 -4.80 19.02 -19.84
C GLY A 222 -4.42 20.42 -20.28
N LYS A 223 -5.32 21.35 -20.06
CA LYS A 223 -5.13 22.76 -20.40
C LYS A 223 -5.89 23.62 -19.40
N ILE A 224 -5.23 24.64 -18.89
CA ILE A 224 -5.81 25.64 -18.02
C ILE A 224 -6.20 26.84 -18.88
N TYR A 225 -7.40 27.36 -18.68
CA TYR A 225 -7.94 28.53 -19.37
C TYR A 225 -8.26 29.63 -18.36
N PHE A 226 -7.76 30.84 -18.64
CA PHE A 226 -8.00 32.02 -17.80
C PHE A 226 -9.16 32.84 -18.39
N LEU A 227 -10.38 32.58 -17.91
CA LEU A 227 -11.60 33.21 -18.44
C LEU A 227 -11.82 34.61 -17.84
N LEU A 228 -11.49 34.79 -16.56
CA LEU A 228 -11.52 36.06 -15.85
C LEU A 228 -10.39 36.10 -14.81
N VAL A 229 -9.57 37.15 -14.83
CA VAL A 229 -8.51 37.37 -13.85
C VAL A 229 -8.53 38.84 -13.45
N ARG A 230 -9.12 39.16 -12.29
CA ARG A 230 -9.06 40.50 -11.68
C ARG A 230 -8.23 40.54 -10.40
N ILE A 231 -7.94 39.37 -9.82
CA ILE A 231 -7.00 39.21 -8.70
C ILE A 231 -5.61 38.92 -9.25
N LYS A 232 -4.58 39.55 -8.68
CA LYS A 232 -3.19 39.28 -9.03
C LYS A 232 -2.74 37.97 -8.38
N ILE A 233 -2.47 36.98 -9.21
CA ILE A 233 -1.99 35.66 -8.78
C ILE A 233 -0.47 35.75 -8.59
N LYS A 234 0.02 35.25 -7.46
CA LYS A 234 1.44 35.14 -7.13
C LYS A 234 2.00 33.84 -7.69
N ASN A 235 1.39 32.71 -7.33
CA ASN A 235 1.77 31.41 -7.88
C ASN A 235 0.56 30.49 -8.09
N MET A 236 0.77 29.48 -8.93
CA MET A 236 -0.20 28.42 -9.19
C MET A 236 0.52 27.06 -9.20
N ASP A 237 -0.02 26.12 -8.45
CA ASP A 237 0.52 24.77 -8.31
C ASP A 237 -0.55 23.71 -8.63
N LEU A 238 -0.15 22.63 -9.29
CA LEU A 238 -0.95 21.42 -9.44
C LEU A 238 -0.34 20.30 -8.61
N GLU A 239 -1.13 19.76 -7.69
CA GLU A 239 -0.70 18.70 -6.78
C GLU A 239 -1.43 17.39 -7.06
N ILE A 240 -0.73 16.26 -6.90
CA ILE A 240 -1.36 14.95 -6.74
C ILE A 240 -1.42 14.64 -5.25
N ARG A 241 -2.62 14.53 -4.70
CA ARG A 241 -2.84 14.19 -3.29
C ARG A 241 -3.42 12.79 -3.15
N ARG A 242 -2.79 11.97 -2.31
CA ARG A 242 -3.35 10.71 -1.83
C ARG A 242 -4.09 10.96 -0.54
N ARG A 243 -5.33 10.49 -0.46
CA ARG A 243 -6.12 10.46 0.77
C ARG A 243 -6.36 9.02 1.19
N GLU A 244 -5.78 8.63 2.31
CA GLU A 244 -6.05 7.35 2.98
C GLU A 244 -7.12 7.59 4.05
N SER A 245 -8.11 6.72 4.13
CA SER A 245 -9.16 6.78 5.16
C SER A 245 -9.28 5.41 5.77
N THR A 246 -9.08 5.29 7.08
CA THR A 246 -9.02 4.03 7.81
C THR A 246 -10.00 4.05 8.98
N GLY A 247 -10.66 2.93 9.25
CA GLY A 247 -11.70 2.81 10.26
C GLY A 247 -13.11 2.89 9.69
N SER A 248 -14.10 2.86 10.58
CA SER A 248 -15.51 2.82 10.23
C SER A 248 -16.34 3.70 11.15
N GLY A 249 -17.31 4.42 10.58
CA GLY A 249 -18.23 5.26 11.34
C GLY A 249 -17.52 6.43 12.03
N ALA A 250 -17.83 6.65 13.31
CA ALA A 250 -17.27 7.75 14.10
C ALA A 250 -15.75 7.67 14.31
N ASN A 251 -15.14 6.48 14.16
CA ASN A 251 -13.70 6.24 14.34
C ASN A 251 -12.94 6.25 13.01
N THR A 252 -13.40 7.04 12.04
CA THR A 252 -12.71 7.15 10.74
C THR A 252 -11.57 8.16 10.83
N HIS A 253 -10.35 7.68 10.61
CA HIS A 253 -9.14 8.50 10.50
C HIS A 253 -8.85 8.77 9.03
N VAL A 254 -8.55 10.04 8.69
CA VAL A 254 -8.27 10.45 7.32
C VAL A 254 -6.90 11.11 7.27
N GLU A 255 -6.01 10.52 6.49
CA GLU A 255 -4.68 11.03 6.23
C GLU A 255 -4.58 11.52 4.79
N THR A 256 -3.96 12.68 4.57
CA THR A 256 -3.77 13.21 3.22
C THR A 256 -2.31 13.62 3.00
N GLU A 257 -1.70 13.03 1.98
CA GLU A 257 -0.32 13.28 1.59
C GLU A 257 -0.26 13.90 0.19
N THR A 258 0.62 14.88 -0.01
CA THR A 258 0.95 15.41 -1.33
C THR A 258 2.11 14.60 -1.91
N LEU A 259 1.82 13.81 -2.95
CA LEU A 259 2.79 12.91 -3.61
C LEU A 259 3.59 13.62 -4.70
N ALA A 260 2.97 14.60 -5.36
CA ALA A 260 3.58 15.40 -6.39
C ALA A 260 3.13 16.84 -6.23
N LYS A 261 4.04 17.79 -6.45
CA LYS A 261 3.78 19.22 -6.58
C LYS A 261 4.40 19.68 -7.90
N PHE A 262 3.60 20.28 -8.76
CA PHE A 262 4.02 20.80 -10.05
C PHE A 262 3.70 22.28 -10.12
N GLU A 263 4.74 23.11 -10.14
CA GLU A 263 4.61 24.56 -10.17
C GLU A 263 4.28 24.98 -11.61
N LEU A 264 3.10 25.55 -11.79
CA LEU A 264 2.53 25.82 -13.11
C LEU A 264 2.95 27.17 -13.66
N MET A 265 3.00 28.16 -12.79
CA MET A 265 3.17 29.55 -13.15
C MET A 265 3.64 30.36 -11.95
N ASP A 266 4.53 31.31 -12.22
CA ASP A 266 4.92 32.40 -11.34
C ASP A 266 4.50 33.71 -12.03
N GLY A 267 3.65 34.51 -11.38
CA GLY A 267 3.15 35.79 -11.90
C GLY A 267 1.67 35.82 -12.31
N ALA A 268 1.25 36.98 -12.86
CA ALA A 268 -0.15 37.31 -13.12
C ALA A 268 -0.56 36.99 -14.57
N PRO A 269 -1.38 35.96 -14.82
CA PRO A 269 -1.86 35.60 -16.16
C PRO A 269 -2.89 36.62 -16.63
N VAL A 270 -3.01 36.78 -17.95
CA VAL A 270 -4.04 37.66 -18.54
C VAL A 270 -5.24 36.86 -19.05
N ARG A 271 -6.39 37.54 -19.10
CA ARG A 271 -7.62 36.95 -19.64
C ARG A 271 -7.41 36.45 -21.07
N GLY A 272 -7.84 35.22 -21.32
CA GLY A 272 -7.73 34.55 -22.62
C GLY A 272 -6.45 33.72 -22.79
N GLU A 273 -5.50 33.81 -21.85
CA GLU A 273 -4.33 32.93 -21.85
C GLU A 273 -4.70 31.49 -21.52
N SER A 274 -3.81 30.59 -21.91
CA SER A 274 -3.96 29.18 -21.56
C SER A 274 -2.62 28.49 -21.40
N ILE A 275 -2.54 27.59 -20.43
CA ILE A 275 -1.32 26.84 -20.11
C ILE A 275 -1.58 25.35 -20.38
N PRO A 276 -0.86 24.73 -21.35
CA PRO A 276 -0.94 23.30 -21.57
C PRO A 276 -0.20 22.53 -20.46
N ILE A 277 -0.81 21.46 -19.97
CA ILE A 277 -0.32 20.63 -18.87
C ILE A 277 -0.02 19.24 -19.39
N ARG A 278 1.17 18.73 -19.05
CA ARG A 278 1.58 17.34 -19.30
C ARG A 278 2.29 16.77 -18.07
N LEU A 279 1.55 16.04 -17.25
CA LEU A 279 2.03 15.49 -15.98
C LEU A 279 2.20 13.97 -16.10
N PHE A 280 3.44 13.49 -16.00
CA PHE A 280 3.78 12.06 -16.07
C PHE A 280 3.58 11.40 -14.71
N LEU A 281 2.81 10.30 -14.66
CA LEU A 281 2.55 9.58 -13.40
C LEU A 281 3.67 8.59 -13.03
N SER A 282 4.43 8.11 -14.01
CA SER A 282 5.46 7.06 -13.83
C SER A 282 6.55 7.36 -12.78
N PRO A 283 7.00 8.61 -12.55
CA PRO A 283 8.03 8.88 -11.55
C PRO A 283 7.54 8.78 -10.09
N TYR A 284 6.22 8.81 -9.87
CA TYR A 284 5.64 8.85 -8.54
C TYR A 284 5.27 7.44 -8.06
N ASP A 285 5.46 7.18 -6.77
CA ASP A 285 5.10 5.92 -6.14
C ASP A 285 3.58 5.86 -5.87
N LEU A 286 2.83 5.57 -6.95
CA LEU A 286 1.38 5.51 -6.94
C LEU A 286 0.89 4.06 -6.82
N THR A 287 -0.19 3.87 -6.07
CA THR A 287 -0.95 2.62 -6.01
C THR A 287 -2.29 2.79 -6.71
N PRO A 288 -2.97 1.68 -7.07
CA PRO A 288 -4.35 1.76 -7.53
C PRO A 288 -5.26 2.45 -6.50
N THR A 289 -6.38 2.99 -6.97
CA THR A 289 -7.44 3.50 -6.09
C THR A 289 -8.13 2.32 -5.40
N HIS A 290 -8.17 2.36 -4.08
CA HIS A 290 -8.81 1.35 -3.23
C HIS A 290 -10.09 1.94 -2.64
N ARG A 291 -11.25 1.41 -3.04
CA ARG A 291 -12.54 1.88 -2.53
C ARG A 291 -13.10 0.89 -1.52
N ASN A 292 -13.27 1.34 -0.28
CA ASN A 292 -13.97 0.62 0.78
C ASN A 292 -13.52 -0.85 0.93
N ILE A 293 -12.22 -1.07 1.02
CA ILE A 293 -11.62 -2.40 1.14
C ILE A 293 -12.08 -3.02 2.46
N ASN A 294 -12.86 -4.08 2.35
CA ASN A 294 -13.46 -4.82 3.46
C ASN A 294 -14.15 -3.94 4.53
N ASN A 295 -14.71 -2.78 4.15
CA ASN A 295 -15.24 -1.77 5.08
C ASN A 295 -14.24 -1.26 6.13
N LYS A 296 -12.93 -1.39 5.86
CA LYS A 296 -11.85 -0.99 6.77
C LYS A 296 -11.12 0.24 6.31
N PHE A 297 -10.82 0.36 5.01
CA PHE A 297 -10.07 1.51 4.52
C PHE A 297 -10.37 1.87 3.06
N SER A 298 -9.96 3.07 2.65
CA SER A 298 -9.98 3.55 1.28
C SER A 298 -8.72 4.35 0.97
N VAL A 299 -8.23 4.26 -0.27
CA VAL A 299 -7.13 5.07 -0.80
C VAL A 299 -7.63 5.74 -2.07
N LYS A 300 -7.71 7.07 -2.04
CA LYS A 300 -8.21 7.89 -3.14
C LYS A 300 -7.15 8.88 -3.60
N TYR A 301 -7.23 9.28 -4.86
CA TYR A 301 -6.31 10.23 -5.48
C TYR A 301 -7.07 11.45 -5.97
N TYR A 302 -6.48 12.63 -5.76
CA TYR A 302 -7.05 13.91 -6.13
C TYR A 302 -6.02 14.72 -6.90
N LEU A 303 -6.46 15.34 -7.99
CA LEU A 303 -5.78 16.51 -8.53
C LEU A 303 -6.24 17.72 -7.74
N ASN A 304 -5.29 18.45 -7.17
CA ASN A 304 -5.54 19.62 -6.36
C ASN A 304 -4.86 20.83 -7.02
N LEU A 305 -5.67 21.71 -7.61
CA LEU A 305 -5.19 22.98 -8.15
C LEU A 305 -5.16 24.00 -7.01
N VAL A 306 -4.00 24.58 -6.75
CA VAL A 306 -3.76 25.55 -5.69
C VAL A 306 -3.33 26.87 -6.32
N LEU A 307 -3.94 27.95 -5.88
CA LEU A 307 -3.62 29.31 -6.28
C LEU A 307 -3.33 30.14 -5.04
N VAL A 308 -2.30 30.97 -5.10
CA VAL A 308 -2.01 31.98 -4.08
C VAL A 308 -1.93 33.35 -4.74
N ASP A 309 -2.56 34.35 -4.14
CA ASP A 309 -2.50 35.72 -4.61
C ASP A 309 -1.41 36.55 -3.91
N GLU A 310 -1.26 37.82 -4.31
CA GLU A 310 -0.31 38.76 -3.69
C GLU A 310 -0.61 39.07 -2.21
N GLU A 311 -1.83 38.80 -1.73
CA GLU A 311 -2.24 38.98 -0.33
C GLU A 311 -2.07 37.68 0.49
N ASP A 312 -1.36 36.68 -0.07
CA ASP A 312 -1.15 35.34 0.50
C ASP A 312 -2.45 34.57 0.79
N ARG A 313 -3.58 34.95 0.16
CA ARG A 313 -4.82 34.18 0.22
C ARG A 313 -4.71 32.95 -0.67
N ARG A 314 -5.13 31.80 -0.13
CA ARG A 314 -5.03 30.51 -0.80
C ARG A 314 -6.40 30.04 -1.29
N TYR A 315 -6.50 29.77 -2.58
CA TYR A 315 -7.66 29.17 -3.22
C TYR A 315 -7.27 27.77 -3.69
N PHE A 316 -8.16 26.80 -3.50
CA PHE A 316 -7.89 25.46 -3.99
C PHE A 316 -9.18 24.77 -4.43
N LYS A 317 -9.04 23.92 -5.45
CA LYS A 317 -10.09 23.02 -5.90
C LYS A 317 -9.48 21.66 -6.14
N GLN A 318 -10.14 20.65 -5.60
CA GLN A 318 -9.73 19.26 -5.73
C GLN A 318 -10.77 18.47 -6.50
N GLN A 319 -10.32 17.58 -7.37
CA GLN A 319 -11.16 16.68 -8.13
C GLN A 319 -10.57 15.27 -8.09
N GLU A 320 -11.43 14.28 -7.80
CA GLU A 320 -11.01 12.88 -7.67
C GLU A 320 -10.63 12.31 -9.04
N ILE A 321 -9.49 11.62 -9.10
CA ILE A 321 -9.08 10.79 -10.24
C ILE A 321 -8.97 9.34 -9.79
N MET A 322 -9.30 8.41 -10.69
CA MET A 322 -9.17 6.98 -10.42
C MET A 322 -7.88 6.44 -11.02
N LEU A 323 -7.05 5.85 -10.19
CA LEU A 323 -5.82 5.17 -10.61
C LEU A 323 -6.04 3.66 -10.70
N TYR A 324 -5.53 3.01 -11.76
CA TYR A 324 -5.61 1.57 -11.95
C TYR A 324 -4.31 0.96 -12.49
N ARG A 325 -4.11 -0.34 -12.31
CA ARG A 325 -2.92 -1.06 -12.77
C ARG A 325 -3.24 -1.85 -14.04
N LEU A 326 -2.49 -1.58 -15.11
CA LEU A 326 -2.54 -2.35 -16.35
C LEU A 326 -1.63 -3.58 -16.29
N ALA A 327 -2.04 -4.67 -16.94
CA ALA A 327 -1.19 -5.84 -17.14
C ALA A 327 0.02 -5.47 -18.01
N GLU A 328 1.21 -5.99 -17.70
CA GLU A 328 2.46 -5.53 -18.32
C GLU A 328 2.49 -5.72 -19.85
N ASN A 329 1.78 -6.72 -20.37
CA ASN A 329 1.68 -7.01 -21.80
C ASN A 329 0.80 -6.02 -22.58
N SER A 330 0.01 -5.18 -21.89
CA SER A 330 -0.85 -4.17 -22.52
C SER A 330 -0.14 -2.83 -22.73
N THR A 331 1.02 -2.62 -22.11
CA THR A 331 1.78 -1.36 -22.16
C THR A 331 2.50 -1.14 -23.49
N SER A 332 2.87 -2.21 -24.21
CA SER A 332 3.60 -2.14 -25.49
C SER A 332 2.81 -1.47 -26.62
N ALA A 333 1.48 -1.36 -26.48
CA ALA A 333 0.62 -0.71 -27.47
C ALA A 333 0.47 0.81 -27.26
N VAL A 334 0.74 1.32 -26.04
CA VAL A 334 0.46 2.73 -25.69
C VAL A 334 1.71 3.62 -25.85
N SER A 335 2.91 3.06 -25.81
CA SER A 335 4.17 3.80 -26.01
C SER A 335 4.53 4.07 -27.48
N MET A 336 3.65 3.75 -28.43
CA MET A 336 3.84 3.99 -29.87
C MET A 336 2.89 5.06 -30.45
N LEU A 337 2.24 5.85 -29.59
CA LEU A 337 1.49 7.06 -29.93
C LEU A 337 1.98 8.21 -29.05
#